data_AF-A0A4V1Y6L8-F1
#
_entry.id   AF-A0A4V1Y6L8-F1
#
_cell.length_a   1.000
_cell.length_b   1.000
_cell.length_c   1.000
_cell.angle_alpha   90.00
_cell.angle_beta   90.00
_cell.angle_gamma   90.00
#
_symmetry.space_group_name_H-M   'P 1'
#
loop_
_entity.id
_entity.type
_entity.pdbx_description
1 polymer ?
#
loop_
_entity_poly.entity_id
_entity_poly.type
_entity_poly.pdbx_seq_one_letter_code
_entity_poly.pdbx_strand_id
1 'polypeptide(L)'
;MVRTVDYIPTYRRRSKAKSTQTRSKKIYVKDIKAAVRRNLARLEHDTMSTSTLSRDQLINLLELDSVAAYRTAGDHVLQKLIHDGVILPPKRRFEGGPKVFDRDDTLLALHLYVGA
;
A
#
# COMPACT_ATOMS: atom_id res chain seq x y z
N MET A 1 -6.66 41.74 36.78
CA MET A 1 -7.10 40.92 35.63
C MET A 1 -6.52 39.53 35.78
N VAL A 2 -7.32 38.53 36.19
CA VAL A 2 -6.85 37.14 36.30
C VAL A 2 -7.06 36.48 34.93
N ARG A 3 -5.96 36.13 34.25
CA ARG A 3 -6.00 35.31 33.04
C ARG A 3 -6.27 33.87 33.47
N THR A 4 -7.50 33.42 33.31
CA THR A 4 -7.85 32.00 33.35
C THR A 4 -7.21 31.33 32.14
N VAL A 5 -6.10 30.63 32.35
CA VAL A 5 -5.53 29.72 31.35
C VAL A 5 -6.41 28.47 31.34
N ASP A 6 -7.21 28.28 30.30
CA ASP A 6 -7.92 27.04 30.03
C ASP A 6 -6.91 25.89 29.93
N TYR A 7 -6.69 25.17 31.03
CA TYR A 7 -5.88 23.97 31.04
C TYR A 7 -6.62 22.89 30.26
N ILE A 8 -6.31 22.77 28.97
CA ILE A 8 -6.81 21.67 28.13
C ILE A 8 -6.09 20.39 28.60
N PRO A 9 -6.80 19.43 29.20
CA PRO A 9 -6.16 18.25 29.74
C PRO A 9 -5.51 17.40 28.65
N THR A 10 -4.29 16.93 28.91
CA THR A 10 -3.45 16.19 27.95
C THR A 10 -4.12 14.92 27.41
N TYR A 11 -5.01 14.28 28.17
CA TYR A 11 -5.79 13.12 27.73
C TYR A 11 -6.73 13.43 26.55
N ARG A 12 -7.30 14.64 26.50
CA ARG A 12 -8.23 15.09 25.45
C ARG A 12 -7.50 15.38 24.14
N ARG A 13 -6.23 15.83 24.22
CA ARG A 13 -5.33 15.99 23.06
C ARG A 13 -4.87 14.63 22.52
N ARG A 14 -4.49 13.71 23.41
CA ARG A 14 -4.00 12.37 23.04
C ARG A 14 -5.10 11.52 22.37
N SER A 15 -6.34 11.60 22.84
CA SER A 15 -7.49 10.92 22.22
C SER A 15 -7.83 11.47 20.84
N LYS A 16 -7.87 12.80 20.68
CA LYS A 16 -8.06 13.45 19.35
C LYS A 16 -6.95 13.08 18.36
N ALA A 17 -5.68 13.14 18.78
CA ALA A 17 -4.54 12.75 17.94
C ALA A 17 -4.61 11.28 17.50
N LYS A 18 -4.94 10.36 18.42
CA LYS A 18 -5.15 8.93 18.10
C LYS A 18 -6.30 8.71 17.11
N SER A 19 -7.41 9.43 17.27
CA SER A 19 -8.57 9.34 16.35
C SER A 19 -8.22 9.83 14.95
N THR A 20 -7.56 10.99 14.84
CA THR A 20 -7.10 11.54 13.56
C THR A 20 -6.11 10.59 12.86
N GLN A 21 -5.13 10.05 13.60
CA GLN A 21 -4.16 9.10 13.05
C GLN A 21 -4.83 7.82 12.52
N THR A 22 -5.85 7.32 13.25
CA THR A 22 -6.61 6.14 12.82
C THR A 22 -7.41 6.43 11.55
N ARG A 23 -8.00 7.63 11.44
CA ARG A 23 -8.72 8.08 10.25
C ARG A 23 -7.78 8.19 9.04
N SER A 24 -6.62 8.81 9.19
CA SER A 24 -5.61 8.91 8.12
C SER A 24 -5.13 7.54 7.65
N LYS A 25 -4.91 6.59 8.58
CA LYS A 25 -4.58 5.20 8.24
C LYS A 25 -5.69 4.50 7.44
N LYS A 26 -6.95 4.67 7.85
CA LYS A 26 -8.10 4.09 7.15
C LYS A 26 -8.27 4.66 5.75
N ILE A 27 -8.08 5.97 5.58
CA ILE A 27 -8.10 6.63 4.26
C ILE A 27 -6.99 6.06 3.39
N TYR A 28 -5.76 6.00 3.91
CA TYR A 28 -4.62 5.44 3.19
C TYR A 28 -4.85 4.00 2.70
N VAL A 29 -5.37 3.11 3.55
CA VAL A 29 -5.68 1.73 3.13
C VAL A 29 -6.78 1.70 2.06
N LYS A 30 -7.80 2.57 2.16
CA LYS A 30 -8.83 2.70 1.12
C LYS A 30 -8.26 3.19 -0.21
N ASP A 31 -7.33 4.14 -0.16
CA ASP A 31 -6.69 4.70 -1.37
C ASP A 31 -5.80 3.66 -2.06
N ILE A 32 -5.05 2.86 -1.28
CA ILE A 32 -4.30 1.69 -1.81
C ILE A 32 -5.27 0.75 -2.52
N LYS A 33 -6.35 0.33 -1.84
CA LYS A 33 -7.32 -0.60 -2.40
C LYS A 33 -7.97 -0.07 -3.67
N ALA A 34 -8.27 1.23 -3.70
CA ALA A 34 -8.84 1.88 -4.87
C ALA A 34 -7.84 1.93 -6.04
N ALA A 35 -6.57 2.23 -5.80
CA ALA A 35 -5.53 2.19 -6.82
C ALA A 35 -5.36 0.78 -7.40
N VAL A 36 -5.25 -0.24 -6.55
CA VAL A 36 -5.19 -1.64 -6.99
C VAL A 36 -6.41 -1.99 -7.85
N ARG A 37 -7.63 -1.69 -7.37
CA ARG A 37 -8.87 -2.00 -8.11
C ARG A 37 -8.90 -1.36 -9.49
N ARG A 38 -8.51 -0.09 -9.61
CA ARG A 38 -8.54 0.64 -10.89
C ARG A 38 -7.57 0.04 -11.91
N ASN A 39 -6.43 -0.45 -11.43
CA ASN A 39 -5.29 -0.78 -12.28
C ASN A 39 -5.05 -2.29 -12.45
N LEU A 40 -5.82 -3.15 -11.78
CA LEU A 40 -5.63 -4.61 -11.81
C LEU A 40 -5.76 -5.19 -13.23
N ALA A 41 -6.78 -4.77 -13.99
CA ALA A 41 -6.98 -5.23 -15.37
C ALA A 41 -5.79 -4.86 -16.29
N ARG A 42 -5.20 -3.68 -16.08
CA ARG A 42 -4.00 -3.25 -16.81
C ARG A 42 -2.79 -4.08 -16.42
N LEU A 43 -2.59 -4.32 -15.12
CA LEU A 43 -1.52 -5.18 -14.63
C LEU A 43 -1.61 -6.58 -15.25
N GLU A 44 -2.81 -7.18 -15.31
CA GLU A 44 -3.03 -8.49 -15.92
C GLU A 44 -2.66 -8.53 -17.39
N HIS A 45 -3.20 -7.58 -18.17
CA HIS A 45 -3.02 -7.49 -19.61
C HIS A 45 -1.55 -7.24 -19.97
N ASP A 46 -0.92 -6.26 -19.34
CA ASP A 46 0.45 -5.82 -19.68
C ASP A 46 1.51 -6.84 -19.24
N THR A 47 1.14 -7.83 -18.42
CA THR A 47 2.05 -8.86 -17.91
C THR A 47 1.73 -10.26 -18.42
N MET A 48 0.77 -10.43 -19.33
CA MET A 48 0.34 -11.76 -19.83
C MET A 48 1.48 -12.64 -20.35
N SER A 49 2.52 -12.05 -20.93
CA SER A 49 3.65 -12.77 -21.51
C SER A 49 4.79 -13.06 -20.52
N THR A 50 4.61 -12.74 -19.24
CA THR A 50 5.66 -12.88 -18.21
C THR A 50 5.18 -13.76 -17.05
N SER A 51 6.02 -14.68 -16.58
CA SER A 51 5.71 -15.49 -15.40
C SER A 51 6.04 -14.79 -14.08
N THR A 52 6.90 -13.76 -14.11
CA THR A 52 7.37 -13.06 -12.91
C THR A 52 7.32 -11.56 -13.10
N LEU A 53 7.04 -10.85 -12.00
CA LEU A 53 6.95 -9.39 -11.96
C LEU A 53 8.13 -8.80 -11.19
N SER A 54 8.65 -7.69 -11.68
CA SER A 54 9.57 -6.85 -10.94
C SER A 54 8.83 -5.92 -9.98
N ARG A 55 9.58 -5.37 -9.03
CA ARG A 55 9.09 -4.36 -8.10
C ARG A 55 8.55 -3.12 -8.82
N ASP A 56 9.31 -2.64 -9.81
CA ASP A 56 8.96 -1.45 -10.59
C ASP A 56 7.72 -1.68 -11.46
N GLN A 57 7.54 -2.90 -12.00
CA GLN A 57 6.33 -3.24 -12.72
C GLN A 57 5.09 -3.11 -11.83
N LEU A 58 5.14 -3.64 -10.60
CA LEU A 58 4.02 -3.53 -9.66
C LEU A 58 3.74 -2.07 -9.27
N ILE A 59 4.77 -1.29 -8.95
CA ILE A 59 4.60 0.12 -8.56
C ILE A 59 4.00 0.93 -9.71
N ASN A 60 4.53 0.78 -10.93
CA ASN A 60 4.13 1.56 -12.08
C ASN A 60 2.77 1.15 -12.62
N LEU A 61 2.52 -0.16 -12.80
CA LEU A 61 1.28 -0.64 -13.40
C LEU A 61 0.08 -0.49 -12.46
N LEU A 62 0.27 -0.59 -11.14
CA LEU A 62 -0.77 -0.29 -10.16
C LEU A 62 -0.86 1.19 -9.80
N GLU A 63 0.06 2.01 -10.31
CA GLU A 63 0.21 3.44 -10.02
C GLU A 63 0.28 3.72 -8.50
N LEU A 64 1.05 2.92 -7.77
CA LEU A 64 1.12 3.02 -6.30
C LEU A 64 1.71 4.36 -5.82
N ASP A 65 2.51 5.02 -6.64
CA ASP A 65 3.00 6.38 -6.36
C ASP A 65 1.89 7.42 -6.29
N SER A 66 0.73 7.18 -6.92
CA SER A 66 -0.42 8.08 -6.86
C SER A 66 -1.17 8.06 -5.51
N VAL A 67 -0.89 7.07 -4.66
CA VAL A 67 -1.59 6.86 -3.39
C VAL A 67 -1.10 7.82 -2.29
N ALA A 68 0.13 8.33 -2.38
CA ALA A 68 0.65 9.27 -1.38
C ALA A 68 1.37 10.46 -2.03
N ALA A 69 1.42 11.57 -1.31
CA ALA A 69 1.87 12.86 -1.83
C ALA A 69 3.39 12.99 -2.10
N TYR A 70 4.17 11.90 -2.08
CA TYR A 70 5.63 11.96 -2.20
C TYR A 70 6.20 10.84 -3.08
N ARG A 71 7.33 11.14 -3.75
CA ARG A 71 7.92 10.35 -4.84
C ARG A 71 8.38 8.92 -4.50
N THR A 72 8.50 8.57 -3.22
CA THR A 72 8.85 7.20 -2.77
C THR A 72 7.63 6.46 -2.20
N ALA A 73 6.42 6.99 -2.40
CA ALA A 73 5.20 6.42 -1.85
C ALA A 73 4.92 5.00 -2.36
N GLY A 74 5.16 4.73 -3.64
CA GLY A 74 4.84 3.45 -4.25
C GLY A 74 5.60 2.28 -3.63
N ASP A 75 6.88 2.47 -3.30
CA ASP A 75 7.66 1.43 -2.61
C ASP A 75 7.13 1.18 -1.20
N HIS A 76 6.80 2.24 -0.45
CA HIS A 76 6.21 2.09 0.87
C HIS A 76 4.84 1.40 0.82
N VAL A 77 4.02 1.70 -0.18
CA VAL A 77 2.73 1.02 -0.40
C VAL A 77 2.97 -0.46 -0.71
N LEU A 78 3.91 -0.79 -1.59
CA LEU A 78 4.23 -2.18 -1.91
C LEU A 78 4.78 -2.93 -0.69
N GLN A 79 5.67 -2.32 0.10
CA GLN A 79 6.14 -2.89 1.36
C GLN A 79 4.98 -3.10 2.34
N LYS A 80 4.01 -2.18 2.40
CA LYS A 80 2.83 -2.31 3.25
C LYS A 80 1.97 -3.49 2.82
N LEU A 81 1.73 -3.67 1.52
CA LEU A 81 0.98 -4.80 0.97
C LEU A 81 1.64 -6.14 1.31
N ILE A 82 2.98 -6.21 1.26
CA ILE A 82 3.73 -7.40 1.66
C ILE A 82 3.63 -7.63 3.17
N HIS A 83 3.84 -6.59 3.97
CA HIS A 83 3.78 -6.67 5.43
C HIS A 83 2.39 -7.07 5.94
N ASP A 84 1.33 -6.61 5.27
CA ASP A 84 -0.06 -6.96 5.60
C ASP A 84 -0.46 -8.34 5.09
N GLY A 85 0.44 -9.07 4.42
CA GLY A 85 0.17 -10.39 3.87
C GLY A 85 -0.76 -10.38 2.67
N VAL A 86 -0.97 -9.22 2.03
CA VAL A 86 -1.76 -9.11 0.80
C VAL A 86 -1.00 -9.73 -0.35
N ILE A 87 0.27 -9.36 -0.54
CA ILE A 87 1.14 -9.92 -1.57
C ILE A 87 2.22 -10.76 -0.89
N LEU A 88 2.57 -11.92 -1.47
CA LEU A 88 3.67 -12.72 -0.96
C LEU A 88 5.02 -11.99 -1.07
N PRO A 89 5.96 -12.21 -0.12
CA PRO A 89 7.30 -11.66 -0.21
C PRO A 89 7.99 -12.09 -1.52
N PRO A 90 8.80 -11.21 -2.15
CA PRO A 90 9.47 -11.55 -3.39
C PRO A 90 10.52 -12.64 -3.17
N LYS A 91 10.63 -13.55 -4.12
CA LYS A 91 11.62 -14.63 -4.14
C LYS A 91 12.79 -14.23 -5.03
N ARG A 92 13.95 -14.84 -4.82
CA ARG A 92 15.05 -14.70 -5.80
C ARG A 92 14.77 -15.59 -7.00
N ARG A 93 14.92 -15.04 -8.20
CA ARG A 93 14.69 -15.80 -9.45
C ARG A 93 15.66 -16.98 -9.61
N PHE A 94 16.90 -16.79 -9.15
CA PHE A 94 17.96 -17.80 -9.06
C PHE A 94 18.95 -17.33 -7.96
N GLU A 95 19.92 -18.18 -7.59
CA GLU A 95 20.91 -17.84 -6.55
C GLU A 95 21.73 -16.60 -6.95
N GLY A 96 21.71 -15.55 -6.11
CA GLY A 96 22.32 -14.25 -6.42
C GLY A 96 21.54 -13.36 -7.40
N GLY A 97 20.45 -13.86 -7.99
CA GLY A 97 19.61 -13.13 -8.94
C GLY A 97 18.66 -12.08 -8.33
N PRO A 98 17.94 -11.33 -9.18
CA PRO A 98 17.02 -10.29 -8.74
C PRO A 98 15.84 -10.89 -7.95
N LYS A 99 15.29 -10.05 -7.06
CA LYS A 99 14.03 -10.33 -6.35
C LYS A 99 12.85 -10.10 -7.30
N VAL A 100 11.99 -11.10 -7.43
CA VAL A 100 10.82 -11.10 -8.32
C VAL A 100 9.61 -11.65 -7.58
N PHE A 101 8.43 -11.26 -8.05
CA PHE A 101 7.15 -11.79 -7.59
C PHE A 101 6.65 -12.79 -8.62
N ASP A 102 6.03 -13.88 -8.16
CA ASP A 102 5.30 -14.76 -9.06
C ASP A 102 4.04 -14.03 -9.56
N ARG A 103 3.81 -14.02 -10.86
CA ARG A 103 2.72 -13.25 -11.45
C ARG A 103 1.36 -13.75 -10.99
N ASP A 104 1.14 -15.06 -11.07
CA ASP A 104 -0.18 -15.64 -10.87
C ASP A 104 -0.57 -15.61 -9.40
N ASP A 105 0.38 -15.92 -8.51
CA ASP A 105 0.20 -15.74 -7.06
C ASP A 105 -0.16 -14.28 -6.73
N THR A 106 0.53 -13.32 -7.35
CA THR A 106 0.31 -11.89 -7.10
C THR A 106 -1.06 -11.44 -7.60
N LEU A 107 -1.47 -11.83 -8.80
CA LEU A 107 -2.78 -11.48 -9.35
C LEU A 107 -3.93 -12.08 -8.53
N LEU A 108 -3.82 -13.35 -8.14
CA LEU A 108 -4.79 -14.00 -7.28
C LEU A 108 -4.94 -13.27 -5.94
N ALA A 109 -3.82 -12.94 -5.31
CA ALA A 109 -3.78 -12.15 -4.08
C ALA A 109 -4.48 -10.79 -4.22
N LEU A 110 -4.19 -10.06 -5.31
CA LEU A 110 -4.78 -8.74 -5.54
C LEU A 110 -6.28 -8.81 -5.83
N HIS A 111 -6.76 -9.83 -6.55
CA HIS A 111 -8.20 -10.07 -6.73
C HIS A 111 -8.90 -10.31 -5.40
N LEU A 112 -8.37 -11.20 -4.57
CA LEU A 112 -8.90 -11.47 -3.23
C LEU A 112 -8.91 -10.21 -2.37
N TYR A 113 -7.84 -9.43 -2.41
CA TYR A 113 -7.74 -8.18 -1.68
C TYR A 113 -8.83 -7.19 -2.09
N VAL A 114 -9.04 -6.99 -3.40
CA VAL A 114 -10.02 -6.04 -3.94
C VAL A 114 -11.47 -6.51 -3.76
N GLY A 115 -11.70 -7.82 -3.79
CA GLY A 115 -13.01 -8.46 -3.61
C GLY A 115 -13.48 -8.62 -2.16
N ALA A 116 -12.56 -8.62 -1.19
CA ALA A 116 -12.86 -8.61 0.25
C ALA A 116 -13.45 -7.26 0.73
#